data_AF-A0A5X6ZSN5-F1
#
_entry.id   AF-A0A5X6ZSN5-F1
#
_cell.length_a   1.000
_cell.length_b   1.000
_cell.length_c   1.000
_cell.angle_alpha   90.00
_cell.angle_beta   90.00
_cell.angle_gamma   90.00
#
_symmetry.space_group_name_H-M   'P 1'
#
loop_
_entity.id
_entity.type
_entity.pdbx_description
1 polymer ?
#
loop_
_entity_poly.entity_id
_entity_poly.type
_entity_poly.pdbx_seq_one_letter_code
_entity_poly.pdbx_strand_id
1 'polypeptide(L)'
;MTYASPALRRNPQEVSEHFIKLVHARIAEVSGWKYIFERIPAFKDACAKAPSQVPCPFTGAGKSKFRFRQKDLYTGCAIHNDFPVNEFCDGIDVLAKYYELSKTQTCKKILSDFFGMDLHAPLTDADIENERRYKSAVRATETLDREEVAKRMRKLDVMYHYTGEIKPNTPVALYLRNRGISRLLSHLPKDLGFNNRIYYWDKDKQKSIIYPGMIAIYRDTRGRPLTIHRTYVDKNGDKAPVENPKLMMKPPADMTGGSIQLFDPHYDSGSSTWTLGVAEGIENALSVVEATSTPCWAASSAWCLENVTVPDFLLPPPDVKSINFYIWADKDIANSQGTRAGIEAAQRLQSRMVEFLAKRYPASKLTIEVFEPAGNDSNLLIVFYVQIMPDDFVMQLHRF
;
A
#
# COMPACT_ATOMS: atom_id res chain seq x y z
N MET A 1 -23.07 32.24 -50.23
CA MET A 1 -23.41 31.03 -49.46
C MET A 1 -22.13 30.56 -48.78
N THR A 2 -21.94 30.94 -47.52
CA THR A 2 -20.81 30.51 -46.70
C THR A 2 -21.02 29.04 -46.33
N TYR A 3 -20.09 28.19 -46.74
CA TYR A 3 -20.07 26.76 -46.41
C TYR A 3 -19.97 26.61 -44.89
N ALA A 4 -21.01 26.05 -44.27
CA ALA A 4 -20.97 25.57 -42.91
C ALA A 4 -19.95 24.42 -42.82
N SER A 5 -18.95 24.58 -41.95
CA SER A 5 -17.99 23.53 -41.64
C SER A 5 -18.71 22.34 -41.01
N PRO A 6 -18.51 21.08 -41.46
CA PRO A 6 -19.15 19.92 -40.86
C PRO A 6 -18.63 19.73 -39.44
N ALA A 7 -19.53 19.60 -38.46
CA ALA A 7 -19.17 19.22 -37.10
C ALA A 7 -18.36 17.91 -37.13
N LEU A 8 -17.07 17.99 -36.80
CA LEU A 8 -16.22 16.81 -36.60
C LEU A 8 -16.94 15.87 -35.62
N ARG A 9 -17.31 14.67 -36.07
CA ARG A 9 -17.83 13.62 -35.19
C ARG A 9 -16.71 13.18 -34.25
N ARG A 10 -16.66 13.79 -33.06
CA ARG A 10 -15.75 13.37 -31.98
C ARG A 10 -16.15 11.99 -31.48
N ASN A 11 -15.17 11.12 -31.25
CA ASN A 11 -15.44 9.83 -30.65
C ASN A 11 -15.80 9.98 -29.14
N PRO A 12 -16.46 9.00 -28.50
CA PRO A 12 -16.90 9.14 -27.11
C PRO A 12 -15.77 9.45 -26.10
N GLN A 13 -14.56 8.98 -26.38
CA GLN A 13 -13.39 9.22 -25.53
C GLN A 13 -12.91 10.68 -25.63
N GLU A 14 -12.82 11.23 -26.83
CA GLU A 14 -12.48 12.64 -27.08
C GLU A 14 -13.51 13.58 -26.44
N VAL A 15 -14.79 13.20 -26.45
CA VAL A 15 -15.84 13.97 -25.77
C VAL A 15 -15.63 13.95 -24.25
N SER A 16 -15.32 12.79 -23.66
CA SER A 16 -15.06 12.67 -22.22
C SER A 16 -13.82 13.47 -21.81
N GLU A 17 -12.72 13.32 -22.54
CA GLU A 17 -11.47 14.07 -22.30
C GLU A 17 -11.66 15.57 -22.40
N HIS A 18 -12.46 16.05 -23.35
CA HIS A 18 -12.77 17.46 -23.50
C HIS A 18 -13.44 18.04 -22.25
N PHE A 19 -14.47 17.36 -21.72
CA PHE A 19 -15.16 17.82 -20.51
C PHE A 19 -14.30 17.71 -19.25
N ILE A 20 -13.47 16.68 -19.13
CA ILE A 20 -12.51 16.55 -18.02
C ILE A 20 -11.53 17.73 -18.02
N LYS A 21 -10.96 18.08 -19.17
CA LYS A 21 -10.05 19.23 -19.31
C LYS A 21 -10.72 20.54 -18.92
N LEU A 22 -11.97 20.76 -19.34
CA LEU A 22 -12.75 21.95 -18.96
C LEU A 22 -12.98 22.01 -17.44
N VAL A 23 -13.36 20.90 -16.81
CA VAL A 23 -13.52 20.86 -15.35
C VAL A 23 -12.20 21.20 -14.65
N HIS A 24 -11.10 20.58 -15.05
CA HIS A 24 -9.78 20.86 -14.47
C HIS A 24 -9.34 22.31 -14.64
N ALA A 25 -9.58 22.92 -15.80
CA ALA A 25 -9.32 24.33 -16.03
C ALA A 25 -10.08 25.22 -15.04
N ARG A 26 -11.38 24.96 -14.85
CA ARG A 26 -12.22 25.72 -13.91
C ARG A 26 -11.84 25.48 -12.45
N ILE A 27 -11.49 24.25 -12.10
CA ILE A 27 -10.98 23.91 -10.76
C ILE A 27 -9.70 24.68 -10.44
N ALA A 28 -8.78 24.85 -11.40
CA ALA A 28 -7.59 25.67 -11.20
C ALA A 28 -7.93 27.14 -10.88
N GLU A 29 -8.95 27.71 -11.54
CA GLU A 29 -9.37 29.10 -11.30
C GLU A 29 -9.91 29.32 -9.88
N VAL A 30 -10.57 28.30 -9.31
CA VAL A 30 -11.11 28.35 -7.94
C VAL A 30 -10.18 27.73 -6.90
N SER A 31 -8.91 27.51 -7.25
CA SER A 31 -7.87 26.98 -6.35
C SER A 31 -8.16 25.60 -5.76
N GLY A 32 -8.80 24.72 -6.54
CA GLY A 32 -8.96 23.30 -6.21
C GLY A 32 -10.40 22.86 -5.90
N TRP A 33 -10.54 21.56 -5.62
CA TRP A 33 -11.85 20.92 -5.45
C TRP A 33 -12.60 21.30 -4.17
N LYS A 34 -11.92 21.94 -3.21
CA LYS A 34 -12.55 22.49 -2.00
C LYS A 34 -13.77 23.36 -2.34
N TYR A 35 -13.67 24.18 -3.39
CA TYR A 35 -14.76 25.04 -3.85
C TYR A 35 -16.06 24.27 -4.09
N ILE A 36 -15.98 23.11 -4.74
CA ILE A 36 -17.15 22.29 -5.05
C ILE A 36 -17.63 21.53 -3.82
N PHE A 37 -16.72 20.81 -3.14
CA PHE A 37 -17.12 19.91 -2.05
C PHE A 37 -17.72 20.64 -0.84
N GLU A 38 -17.29 21.87 -0.53
CA GLU A 38 -17.90 22.67 0.55
C GLU A 38 -19.35 23.09 0.27
N ARG A 39 -19.74 23.14 -1.02
CA ARG A 39 -21.08 23.50 -1.47
C ARG A 39 -22.03 22.30 -1.54
N ILE A 40 -21.52 21.08 -1.37
CA ILE A 40 -22.33 19.85 -1.34
C ILE A 40 -22.49 19.41 0.13
N PRO A 41 -23.71 19.45 0.70
CA PRO A 41 -23.93 19.18 2.13
C PRO A 41 -23.35 17.84 2.61
N ALA A 42 -23.42 16.80 1.77
CA ALA A 42 -22.90 15.46 2.08
C ALA A 42 -21.39 15.42 2.38
N PHE A 43 -20.60 16.36 1.84
CA PHE A 43 -19.14 16.38 2.01
C PHE A 43 -18.66 17.40 3.05
N LYS A 44 -19.53 18.21 3.66
CA LYS A 44 -19.12 19.26 4.61
C LYS A 44 -18.29 18.73 5.79
N ASP A 45 -18.70 17.61 6.37
CA ASP A 45 -17.97 16.98 7.49
C ASP A 45 -16.59 16.46 7.02
N ALA A 46 -16.54 15.85 5.84
CA ALA A 46 -15.30 15.36 5.24
C ALA A 46 -14.32 16.51 4.95
N CYS A 47 -14.80 17.64 4.41
CA CYS A 47 -14.00 18.83 4.16
C CYS A 47 -13.43 19.41 5.46
N ALA A 48 -14.25 19.53 6.51
CA ALA A 48 -13.83 20.11 7.78
C ALA A 48 -12.80 19.25 8.52
N LYS A 49 -12.93 17.92 8.42
CA LYS A 49 -12.08 16.96 9.15
C LYS A 49 -10.90 16.46 8.35
N ALA A 50 -10.77 16.81 7.07
CA ALA A 50 -9.70 16.33 6.20
C ALA A 50 -8.30 16.54 6.85
N PRO A 51 -7.42 15.52 6.84
CA PRO A 51 -7.53 14.22 6.15
C PRO A 51 -8.10 13.08 7.03
N SER A 52 -8.79 13.39 8.13
CA SER A 52 -9.36 12.40 9.04
C SER A 52 -10.56 11.68 8.42
N GLN A 53 -10.83 10.45 8.88
CA GLN A 53 -11.96 9.67 8.42
C GLN A 53 -13.29 10.17 8.99
N VAL A 54 -14.34 10.08 8.18
CA VAL A 54 -15.73 10.43 8.50
C VAL A 54 -16.68 9.30 8.03
N PRO A 55 -17.97 9.32 8.41
CA PRO A 55 -18.99 8.46 7.82
C PRO A 55 -19.02 8.53 6.28
N CYS A 56 -19.63 7.53 5.65
CA CYS A 56 -19.74 7.50 4.19
C CYS A 56 -20.58 8.70 3.70
N PRO A 57 -20.05 9.60 2.85
CA PRO A 57 -20.82 10.72 2.33
C PRO A 57 -21.86 10.28 1.28
N PHE A 58 -21.74 9.07 0.72
CA PHE A 58 -22.65 8.53 -0.29
C PHE A 58 -23.93 7.95 0.34
N THR A 59 -23.80 7.28 1.48
CA THR A 59 -24.91 6.53 2.11
C THR A 59 -25.21 6.96 3.55
N GLY A 60 -24.34 7.74 4.18
CA GLY A 60 -24.40 8.06 5.61
C GLY A 60 -23.95 6.91 6.52
N ALA A 61 -23.59 5.75 5.98
CA ALA A 61 -23.28 4.56 6.77
C ALA A 61 -21.87 4.59 7.38
N GLY A 62 -21.72 3.91 8.52
CA GLY A 62 -20.45 3.71 9.23
C GLY A 62 -19.92 4.97 9.92
N LYS A 63 -18.92 4.82 10.80
CA LYS A 63 -18.30 5.93 11.54
C LYS A 63 -16.99 6.44 10.92
N SER A 64 -16.29 5.57 10.19
CA SER A 64 -14.96 5.85 9.63
C SER A 64 -14.83 5.14 8.29
N LYS A 65 -15.40 5.74 7.25
CA LYS A 65 -15.50 5.15 5.90
C LYS A 65 -14.78 5.96 4.85
N PHE A 66 -14.88 7.29 4.88
CA PHE A 66 -14.36 8.17 3.83
C PHE A 66 -13.37 9.19 4.39
N ARG A 67 -12.35 9.55 3.60
CA ARG A 67 -11.49 10.72 3.85
C ARG A 67 -10.98 11.32 2.55
N PHE A 68 -10.77 12.63 2.51
CA PHE A 68 -9.91 13.25 1.50
C PHE A 68 -8.44 12.98 1.85
N ARG A 69 -7.61 12.77 0.82
CA ARG A 69 -6.17 12.47 1.02
C ARG A 69 -5.41 13.66 1.60
N GLN A 70 -5.72 14.86 1.12
CA GLN A 70 -5.06 16.11 1.49
C GLN A 70 -6.04 17.08 2.14
N LYS A 71 -5.52 17.98 2.99
CA LYS A 71 -6.33 18.94 3.76
C LYS A 71 -6.76 20.15 2.94
N ASP A 72 -6.01 20.51 1.91
CA ASP A 72 -6.36 21.60 0.99
C ASP A 72 -7.45 21.20 -0.02
N LEU A 73 -7.67 19.89 -0.19
CA LEU A 73 -8.56 19.30 -1.18
C LEU A 73 -8.25 19.81 -2.61
N TYR A 74 -6.97 20.09 -2.92
CA TYR A 74 -6.64 20.68 -4.22
C TYR A 74 -7.01 19.75 -5.38
N THR A 75 -6.72 18.45 -5.25
CA THR A 75 -6.99 17.40 -6.25
C THR A 75 -8.35 16.71 -6.06
N GLY A 76 -8.94 16.82 -4.88
CA GLY A 76 -10.17 16.09 -4.54
C GLY A 76 -9.99 14.58 -4.37
N CYS A 77 -8.76 14.04 -4.44
CA CYS A 77 -8.52 12.61 -4.24
C CYS A 77 -9.06 12.15 -2.88
N ALA A 78 -9.70 10.99 -2.86
CA ALA A 78 -10.26 10.42 -1.64
C ALA A 78 -9.87 8.96 -1.44
N ILE A 79 -10.16 8.47 -0.23
CA ILE A 79 -10.06 7.06 0.12
C ILE A 79 -11.39 6.69 0.78
N HIS A 80 -11.97 5.58 0.35
CA HIS A 80 -13.13 4.98 0.98
C HIS A 80 -12.84 3.51 1.31
N ASN A 81 -13.07 3.09 2.54
CA ASN A 81 -12.67 1.76 3.02
C ASN A 81 -13.41 0.60 2.32
N ASP A 82 -14.58 0.88 1.76
CA ASP A 82 -15.42 -0.10 1.05
C ASP A 82 -15.18 -0.15 -0.48
N PHE A 83 -14.19 0.60 -0.99
CA PHE A 83 -13.84 0.62 -2.41
C PHE A 83 -12.34 0.32 -2.60
N PRO A 84 -11.93 -0.14 -3.79
CA PRO A 84 -10.53 -0.33 -4.10
C PRO A 84 -9.70 0.93 -3.83
N VAL A 85 -8.46 0.70 -3.42
CA VAL A 85 -7.48 1.76 -3.30
C VAL A 85 -7.28 2.36 -4.70
N ASN A 86 -7.44 3.69 -4.82
CA ASN A 86 -7.44 4.45 -6.08
C ASN A 86 -8.75 4.46 -6.89
N GLU A 87 -9.88 4.00 -6.32
CA GLU A 87 -11.19 4.24 -6.96
C GLU A 87 -11.46 5.74 -7.15
N PHE A 88 -11.01 6.57 -6.20
CA PHE A 88 -11.23 8.02 -6.19
C PHE A 88 -9.93 8.78 -6.41
N CYS A 89 -9.49 8.81 -7.67
CA CYS A 89 -8.23 9.46 -8.07
C CYS A 89 -8.34 10.97 -8.21
N ASP A 90 -9.54 11.52 -8.34
CA ASP A 90 -9.77 12.97 -8.33
C ASP A 90 -11.19 13.30 -7.80
N GLY A 91 -11.55 14.58 -7.82
CA GLY A 91 -12.91 14.99 -7.46
C GLY A 91 -14.00 14.59 -8.45
N ILE A 92 -13.69 14.31 -9.73
CA ILE A 92 -14.65 13.82 -10.72
C ILE A 92 -15.10 12.42 -10.33
N ASP A 93 -14.17 11.54 -9.94
CA ASP A 93 -14.47 10.16 -9.53
C ASP A 93 -15.39 10.12 -8.31
N VAL A 94 -15.10 10.95 -7.30
CA VAL A 94 -15.93 11.06 -6.08
C VAL A 94 -17.35 11.50 -6.43
N LEU A 95 -17.48 12.52 -7.29
CA LEU A 95 -18.80 13.05 -7.67
C LEU A 95 -19.54 12.13 -8.63
N ALA A 96 -18.84 11.41 -9.50
CA ALA A 96 -19.43 10.42 -10.38
C ALA A 96 -20.08 9.30 -9.57
N LYS A 97 -19.41 8.86 -8.50
CA LYS A 97 -19.99 7.90 -7.57
C LYS A 97 -21.14 8.49 -6.75
N TYR A 98 -21.01 9.72 -6.25
CA TYR A 98 -22.06 10.37 -5.46
C TYR A 98 -23.35 10.64 -6.24
N TYR A 99 -23.24 11.06 -7.50
CA TYR A 99 -24.40 11.33 -8.36
C TYR A 99 -24.91 10.10 -9.11
N GLU A 100 -24.19 8.97 -9.04
CA GLU A 100 -24.47 7.76 -9.83
C GLU A 100 -24.51 8.02 -11.34
N LEU A 101 -23.57 8.85 -11.81
CA LEU A 101 -23.46 9.29 -13.20
C LEU A 101 -22.14 8.81 -13.84
N SER A 102 -22.13 8.71 -15.16
CA SER A 102 -20.86 8.54 -15.90
C SER A 102 -19.95 9.76 -15.69
N LYS A 103 -18.63 9.61 -15.89
CA LYS A 103 -17.68 10.74 -15.80
C LYS A 103 -18.08 11.91 -16.70
N THR A 104 -18.51 11.64 -17.92
CA THR A 104 -18.94 12.68 -18.87
C THR A 104 -20.18 13.43 -18.39
N GLN A 105 -21.19 12.73 -17.87
CA GLN A 105 -22.39 13.36 -17.30
C GLN A 105 -22.04 14.17 -16.04
N THR A 106 -21.15 13.64 -15.22
CA THR A 106 -20.66 14.30 -14.00
C THR A 106 -19.92 15.59 -14.34
N CYS A 107 -19.03 15.58 -15.34
CA CYS A 107 -18.33 16.78 -15.77
C CYS A 107 -19.29 17.86 -16.28
N LYS A 108 -20.28 17.49 -17.09
CA LYS A 108 -21.33 18.42 -17.55
C LYS A 108 -22.11 19.01 -16.38
N LYS A 109 -22.49 18.18 -15.41
CA LYS A 109 -23.17 18.61 -14.18
C LYS A 109 -22.31 19.57 -13.37
N ILE A 110 -21.02 19.28 -13.20
CA ILE A 110 -20.07 20.17 -12.52
C ILE A 110 -20.01 21.54 -13.20
N LEU A 111 -19.82 21.55 -14.53
CA LEU A 111 -19.69 22.77 -15.32
C LEU A 111 -20.97 23.62 -15.30
N SER A 112 -22.14 22.97 -15.33
CA SER A 112 -23.44 23.63 -15.24
C SER A 112 -23.69 24.18 -13.83
N ASP A 113 -23.64 23.32 -12.81
CA ASP A 113 -24.13 23.65 -11.47
C ASP A 113 -23.18 24.59 -10.69
N PHE A 114 -21.87 24.54 -10.97
CA PHE A 114 -20.86 25.29 -10.21
C PHE A 114 -20.22 26.45 -10.98
N PHE A 115 -20.27 26.41 -12.32
CA PHE A 115 -19.60 27.39 -13.18
C PHE A 115 -20.52 28.04 -14.22
N GLY A 116 -21.78 27.61 -14.36
CA GLY A 116 -22.77 28.24 -15.25
C GLY A 116 -22.39 28.23 -16.73
N MET A 117 -21.66 27.22 -17.19
CA MET A 117 -21.05 27.19 -18.53
C MET A 117 -21.98 26.69 -19.64
N ASP A 118 -21.78 27.22 -20.86
CA ASP A 118 -22.29 26.62 -22.09
C ASP A 118 -21.45 25.39 -22.48
N LEU A 119 -22.09 24.22 -22.46
CA LEU A 119 -21.45 22.92 -22.73
C LEU A 119 -21.09 22.69 -24.20
N HIS A 120 -21.46 23.61 -25.10
CA HIS A 120 -21.15 23.57 -26.52
C HIS A 120 -19.93 24.42 -26.93
N ALA A 121 -19.40 25.24 -26.01
CA ALA A 121 -18.25 26.09 -26.29
C ALA A 121 -16.94 25.29 -26.43
N PRO A 122 -16.07 25.61 -27.41
CA PRO A 122 -14.75 25.00 -27.51
C PRO A 122 -13.84 25.45 -26.35
N LEU A 123 -12.79 24.67 -26.06
CA LEU A 123 -11.72 25.06 -25.13
C LEU A 123 -11.05 26.33 -25.66
N THR A 124 -10.96 27.36 -24.82
CA THR A 124 -10.19 28.57 -25.12
C THR A 124 -8.70 28.37 -24.79
N ASP A 125 -7.82 29.23 -25.30
CA ASP A 125 -6.39 29.21 -24.93
C ASP A 125 -6.18 29.39 -23.42
N ALA A 126 -7.04 30.19 -22.77
CA ALA A 126 -7.04 30.36 -21.33
C ALA A 126 -7.40 29.06 -20.60
N ASP A 127 -8.38 28.29 -21.10
CA ASP A 127 -8.74 27.00 -20.51
C ASP A 127 -7.60 25.99 -20.61
N ILE A 128 -6.90 25.97 -21.76
CA ILE A 128 -5.74 25.09 -21.97
C ILE A 128 -4.62 25.44 -20.98
N GLU A 129 -4.35 26.72 -20.77
CA GLU A 129 -3.33 27.19 -19.82
C GLU A 129 -3.73 26.88 -18.37
N ASN A 130 -4.99 27.08 -17.99
CA ASN A 130 -5.49 26.75 -16.66
C ASN A 130 -5.48 25.23 -16.40
N GLU A 131 -5.76 24.41 -17.41
CA GLU A 131 -5.65 22.96 -17.33
C GLU A 131 -4.18 22.51 -17.12
N ARG A 132 -3.23 23.17 -17.79
CA ARG A 132 -1.80 22.94 -17.54
C ARG A 132 -1.39 23.31 -16.12
N ARG A 133 -1.88 24.44 -15.61
CA ARG A 133 -1.64 24.87 -14.22
C ARG A 133 -2.21 23.86 -13.24
N TYR A 134 -3.43 23.38 -13.46
CA TYR A 134 -4.03 22.31 -12.68
C TYR A 134 -3.11 21.09 -12.65
N LYS A 135 -2.73 20.55 -13.82
CA LYS A 135 -1.84 19.39 -13.92
C LYS A 135 -0.49 19.60 -13.23
N SER A 136 0.10 20.79 -13.35
CA SER A 136 1.36 21.13 -12.68
C SER A 136 1.19 21.15 -11.16
N ALA A 137 0.08 21.70 -10.66
CA ALA A 137 -0.21 21.76 -9.23
C ALA A 137 -0.59 20.38 -8.66
N VAL A 138 -1.27 19.51 -9.43
CA VAL A 138 -1.48 18.10 -9.08
C VAL A 138 -0.12 17.39 -8.93
N ARG A 139 0.78 17.55 -9.89
CA ARG A 139 2.15 16.99 -9.79
C ARG A 139 2.95 17.55 -8.62
N ALA A 140 2.79 18.83 -8.32
CA ALA A 140 3.44 19.49 -7.17
C ALA A 140 2.85 19.02 -5.83
N THR A 141 1.55 18.74 -5.76
CA THR A 141 0.91 18.17 -4.56
C THR A 141 1.21 16.68 -4.38
N GLU A 142 1.54 15.97 -5.47
CA GLU A 142 2.05 14.60 -5.44
C GLU A 142 3.54 14.51 -5.02
N THR A 143 4.32 15.57 -5.24
CA THR A 143 5.77 15.59 -4.95
C THR A 143 6.06 16.39 -3.68
N LEU A 144 6.65 15.72 -2.68
CA LEU A 144 7.03 16.37 -1.42
C LEU A 144 8.06 17.49 -1.66
N ASP A 145 7.88 18.64 -1.02
CA ASP A 145 8.89 19.70 -1.06
C ASP A 145 10.21 19.25 -0.40
N ARG A 146 11.32 19.86 -0.81
CA ARG A 146 12.66 19.46 -0.35
C ARG A 146 12.86 19.60 1.16
N GLU A 147 12.18 20.55 1.80
CA GLU A 147 12.32 20.79 3.24
C GLU A 147 11.62 19.69 4.06
N GLU A 148 10.40 19.32 3.66
CA GLU A 148 9.64 18.24 4.27
C GLU A 148 10.31 16.88 4.02
N VAL A 149 10.88 16.64 2.83
CA VAL A 149 11.73 15.46 2.57
C VAL A 149 12.90 15.42 3.55
N ALA A 150 13.67 16.51 3.65
CA ALA A 150 14.82 16.57 4.56
C ALA A 150 14.42 16.38 6.03
N LYS A 151 13.27 16.93 6.44
CA LYS A 151 12.72 16.77 7.79
C LYS A 151 12.31 15.33 8.09
N ARG A 152 11.71 14.62 7.13
CA ARG A 152 11.37 13.20 7.28
C ARG A 152 12.62 12.34 7.34
N MET A 153 13.59 12.58 6.46
CA MET A 153 14.91 11.93 6.47
C MET A 153 15.59 12.07 7.84
N ARG A 154 15.70 13.28 8.39
CA ARG A 154 16.29 13.51 9.73
C ARG A 154 15.63 12.67 10.83
N LYS A 155 14.30 12.49 10.79
CA LYS A 155 13.59 11.65 11.76
C LYS A 155 13.90 10.17 11.59
N LEU A 156 14.02 9.71 10.35
CA LEU A 156 14.43 8.34 10.05
C LEU A 156 15.87 8.09 10.52
N ASP A 157 16.79 9.01 10.22
CA ASP A 157 18.20 8.92 10.64
C ASP A 157 18.35 8.82 12.16
N VAL A 158 17.58 9.62 12.91
CA VAL A 158 17.53 9.53 14.37
C VAL A 158 17.02 8.16 14.81
N MET A 159 15.95 7.65 14.19
CA MET A 159 15.43 6.32 14.53
C MET A 159 16.47 5.22 14.25
N TYR A 160 17.15 5.28 13.09
CA TYR A 160 18.24 4.37 12.73
C TYR A 160 19.38 4.41 13.73
N HIS A 161 19.85 5.60 14.08
CA HIS A 161 20.96 5.78 15.01
C HIS A 161 20.72 5.14 16.38
N TYR A 162 19.48 5.18 16.87
CA TYR A 162 19.10 4.57 18.15
C TYR A 162 18.55 3.15 18.03
N THR A 163 18.60 2.56 16.84
CA THR A 163 18.25 1.15 16.61
C THR A 163 19.49 0.30 16.79
N GLY A 164 19.45 -0.59 17.78
CA GLY A 164 20.49 -1.58 18.02
C GLY A 164 20.07 -2.97 17.55
N GLU A 165 20.96 -3.93 17.77
CA GLU A 165 20.70 -5.34 17.52
C GLU A 165 19.64 -5.91 18.46
N ILE A 166 18.87 -6.87 17.97
CA ILE A 166 17.95 -7.66 18.80
C ILE A 166 18.79 -8.75 19.49
N LYS A 167 19.00 -8.61 20.80
CA LYS A 167 19.70 -9.59 21.64
C LYS A 167 18.69 -10.49 22.37
N PRO A 168 19.08 -11.72 22.78
CA PRO A 168 18.16 -12.67 23.42
C PRO A 168 17.40 -12.17 24.66
N ASN A 169 17.92 -11.15 25.35
CA ASN A 169 17.31 -10.53 26.53
C ASN A 169 16.49 -9.26 26.21
N THR A 170 16.37 -8.89 24.94
CA THR A 170 15.55 -7.73 24.54
C THR A 170 14.06 -8.09 24.53
N PRO A 171 13.16 -7.13 24.80
CA PRO A 171 11.73 -7.35 24.69
C PRO A 171 11.29 -7.85 23.30
N VAL A 172 12.00 -7.45 22.24
CA VAL A 172 11.72 -7.90 20.87
C VAL A 172 12.12 -9.36 20.66
N ALA A 173 13.24 -9.83 21.23
CA ALA A 173 13.59 -11.25 21.14
C ALA A 173 12.58 -12.13 21.90
N LEU A 174 12.10 -11.65 23.06
CA LEU A 174 11.04 -12.33 23.80
C LEU A 174 9.73 -12.34 22.99
N TYR A 175 9.37 -11.22 22.36
CA TYR A 175 8.22 -11.11 21.47
C TYR A 175 8.26 -12.11 20.32
N LEU A 176 9.39 -12.20 19.62
CA LEU A 176 9.58 -13.15 18.52
C LEU A 176 9.51 -14.61 19.02
N ARG A 177 10.10 -14.91 20.18
CA ARG A 177 10.01 -16.24 20.80
C ARG A 177 8.58 -16.64 21.16
N ASN A 178 7.80 -15.72 21.72
CA ASN A 178 6.37 -15.94 22.03
C ASN A 178 5.54 -16.21 20.76
N ARG A 179 6.02 -15.77 19.59
CA ARG A 179 5.46 -16.07 18.27
C ARG A 179 6.01 -17.36 17.64
N GLY A 180 6.77 -18.14 18.40
CA GLY A 180 7.39 -19.39 17.97
C GLY A 180 8.69 -19.23 17.17
N ILE A 181 9.16 -18.00 16.95
CA ILE A 181 10.40 -17.74 16.18
C ILE A 181 11.59 -17.91 17.12
N SER A 182 12.25 -19.06 17.07
CA SER A 182 13.34 -19.41 17.99
C SER A 182 14.67 -19.64 17.30
N ARG A 183 14.68 -20.40 16.19
CA ARG A 183 15.89 -20.70 15.41
C ARG A 183 16.50 -19.43 14.84
N LEU A 184 15.66 -18.55 14.28
CA LEU A 184 16.11 -17.28 13.69
C LEU A 184 16.71 -16.29 14.69
N LEU A 185 16.46 -16.42 16.00
CA LEU A 185 17.05 -15.52 17.00
C LEU A 185 18.59 -15.59 17.04
N SER A 186 19.17 -16.69 16.55
CA SER A 186 20.63 -16.85 16.44
C SER A 186 21.22 -16.03 15.29
N HIS A 187 20.42 -15.80 14.24
CA HIS A 187 20.83 -15.11 13.02
C HIS A 187 19.64 -14.32 12.46
N LEU A 188 19.38 -13.16 13.08
CA LEU A 188 18.28 -12.30 12.65
C LEU A 188 18.62 -11.55 11.35
N PRO A 189 17.60 -11.24 10.53
CA PRO A 189 17.76 -10.50 9.30
C PRO A 189 18.30 -9.09 9.52
N LYS A 190 19.14 -8.60 8.60
CA LYS A 190 19.82 -7.30 8.70
C LYS A 190 18.88 -6.11 8.79
N ASP A 191 17.69 -6.24 8.21
CA ASP A 191 16.67 -5.19 8.18
C ASP A 191 15.81 -5.14 9.43
N LEU A 192 16.15 -5.90 10.48
CA LEU A 192 15.41 -5.97 11.73
C LEU A 192 16.29 -5.56 12.93
N GLY A 193 15.75 -4.68 13.78
CA GLY A 193 16.47 -4.16 14.93
C GLY A 193 15.56 -3.88 16.12
N PHE A 194 16.19 -3.48 17.22
CA PHE A 194 15.54 -3.16 18.48
C PHE A 194 15.81 -1.71 18.87
N ASN A 195 14.76 -0.98 19.24
CA ASN A 195 14.88 0.30 19.91
C ASN A 195 14.12 0.24 21.24
N ASN A 196 14.82 0.54 22.35
CA ASN A 196 14.24 0.49 23.68
C ASN A 196 13.31 1.67 24.01
N ARG A 197 13.35 2.74 23.21
CA ARG A 197 12.67 4.01 23.50
C ARG A 197 12.03 4.63 22.25
N ILE A 198 10.92 4.06 21.82
CA ILE A 198 10.13 4.59 20.71
C ILE A 198 8.92 5.35 21.25
N TYR A 199 8.73 6.58 20.77
CA TYR A 199 7.56 7.40 21.11
C TYR A 199 6.31 6.96 20.34
N TYR A 200 5.28 6.58 21.08
CA TYR A 200 3.91 6.38 20.61
C TYR A 200 3.05 7.58 21.01
N TRP A 201 2.24 8.11 20.10
CA TRP A 201 1.28 9.18 20.42
C TRP A 201 -0.09 8.56 20.72
N ASP A 202 -0.48 8.57 22.00
CA ASP A 202 -1.78 8.09 22.46
C ASP A 202 -2.82 9.21 22.26
N LYS A 203 -3.71 9.02 21.29
CA LYS A 203 -4.73 10.03 20.93
C LYS A 203 -5.74 10.24 22.04
N ASP A 204 -6.09 9.19 22.80
CA ASP A 204 -7.09 9.28 23.85
C ASP A 204 -6.53 10.03 25.06
N LYS A 205 -5.26 9.77 25.40
CA LYS A 205 -4.57 10.42 26.52
C LYS A 205 -3.88 11.72 26.14
N GLN A 206 -3.92 12.12 24.86
CA GLN A 206 -3.25 13.31 24.31
C GLN A 206 -1.79 13.46 24.76
N LYS A 207 -1.06 12.34 24.85
CA LYS A 207 0.31 12.32 25.35
C LYS A 207 1.17 11.29 24.63
N SER A 208 2.48 11.51 24.68
CA SER A 208 3.42 10.51 24.21
C SER A 208 3.75 9.49 25.30
N ILE A 209 3.73 8.22 24.94
CA ILE A 209 4.13 7.09 25.76
C ILE A 209 5.34 6.44 25.11
N ILE A 210 6.29 5.98 25.91
CA ILE A 210 7.50 5.31 25.43
C ILE A 210 7.32 3.81 25.55
N TYR A 211 7.58 3.10 24.45
CA TYR A 211 7.63 1.64 24.42
C TYR A 211 8.94 1.15 23.80
N PRO A 212 9.43 -0.04 24.19
CA PRO A 212 10.36 -0.78 23.35
C PRO A 212 9.66 -1.19 22.04
N GLY A 213 10.43 -1.44 21.00
CA GLY A 213 9.86 -1.95 19.76
C GLY A 213 10.85 -2.49 18.77
N MET A 214 10.30 -3.31 17.89
CA MET A 214 10.98 -3.86 16.73
C MET A 214 10.96 -2.83 15.60
N ILE A 215 12.14 -2.53 15.09
CA ILE A 215 12.36 -1.62 13.98
C ILE A 215 12.62 -2.47 12.74
N ALA A 216 11.88 -2.24 11.66
CA ALA A 216 12.13 -2.90 10.39
C ALA A 216 12.31 -1.88 9.25
N ILE A 217 13.33 -2.10 8.44
CA ILE A 217 13.70 -1.24 7.33
C ILE A 217 12.80 -1.54 6.13
N TYR A 218 12.07 -0.52 5.66
CA TYR A 218 11.35 -0.61 4.41
C TYR A 218 12.20 -0.01 3.30
N ARG A 219 12.42 -0.77 2.22
CA ARG A 219 13.27 -0.41 1.09
C ARG A 219 12.45 -0.09 -0.16
N ASP A 220 12.96 0.80 -0.98
CA ASP A 220 12.39 1.13 -2.29
C ASP A 220 12.71 0.05 -3.35
N THR A 221 12.23 0.26 -4.58
CA THR A 221 12.45 -0.63 -5.73
C THR A 221 13.91 -0.75 -6.17
N ARG A 222 14.81 0.07 -5.61
CA ARG A 222 16.26 0.04 -5.83
C ARG A 222 17.01 -0.57 -4.65
N GLY A 223 16.30 -1.12 -3.66
CA GLY A 223 16.89 -1.70 -2.45
C GLY A 223 17.41 -0.66 -1.45
N ARG A 224 17.10 0.64 -1.63
CA ARG A 224 17.57 1.69 -0.71
C ARG A 224 16.60 1.86 0.46
N PRO A 225 17.09 2.11 1.69
CA PRO A 225 16.22 2.43 2.81
C PRO A 225 15.33 3.64 2.49
N LEU A 226 14.02 3.48 2.63
CA LEU A 226 13.02 4.50 2.33
C LEU A 226 12.32 4.99 3.60
N THR A 227 11.83 4.07 4.43
CA THR A 227 11.15 4.40 5.68
C THR A 227 11.29 3.24 6.68
N ILE A 228 10.67 3.38 7.84
CA ILE A 228 10.79 2.44 8.96
C ILE A 228 9.40 1.99 9.41
N HIS A 229 9.21 0.68 9.47
CA HIS A 229 8.11 0.04 10.18
C HIS A 229 8.47 -0.12 11.67
N ARG A 230 7.54 0.22 12.56
CA ARG A 230 7.71 0.08 14.01
C ARG A 230 6.63 -0.83 14.56
N THR A 231 7.03 -1.92 15.21
CA THR A 231 6.13 -2.75 16.02
C THR A 231 6.44 -2.46 17.48
N TYR A 232 5.51 -1.81 18.17
CA TYR A 232 5.63 -1.53 19.60
C TYR A 232 5.32 -2.79 20.39
N VAL A 233 6.24 -3.14 21.29
CA VAL A 233 6.10 -4.31 22.16
C VAL A 233 6.07 -3.86 23.62
N ASP A 234 5.54 -4.70 24.49
CA ASP A 234 5.67 -4.50 25.93
C ASP A 234 6.90 -5.24 26.48
N LYS A 235 7.08 -5.20 27.79
CA LYS A 235 8.23 -5.82 28.47
C LYS A 235 8.09 -7.33 28.61
N ASN A 236 6.89 -7.87 28.45
CA ASN A 236 6.55 -9.28 28.58
C ASN A 236 6.68 -10.03 27.24
N GLY A 237 6.98 -9.30 26.15
CA GLY A 237 7.07 -9.88 24.82
C GLY A 237 5.70 -10.03 24.16
N ASP A 238 4.77 -9.14 24.47
CA ASP A 238 3.50 -9.00 23.75
C ASP A 238 3.49 -7.70 22.94
N LYS A 239 2.47 -7.53 22.08
CA LYS A 239 2.22 -6.24 21.43
C LYS A 239 1.90 -5.21 22.52
N ALA A 240 2.43 -4.00 22.38
CA ALA A 240 2.11 -2.93 23.32
C ALA A 240 0.58 -2.71 23.39
N PRO A 241 0.00 -2.43 24.57
CA PRO A 241 -1.44 -2.26 24.75
C PRO A 241 -1.89 -0.87 24.25
N VAL A 242 -1.85 -0.70 22.94
CA VAL A 242 -2.18 0.53 22.23
C VAL A 242 -3.09 0.22 21.04
N GLU A 243 -3.84 1.23 20.58
CA GLU A 243 -4.78 1.10 19.46
C GLU A 243 -4.12 0.52 18.19
N ASN A 244 -2.93 1.04 17.83
CA ASN A 244 -2.23 0.65 16.61
C ASN A 244 -0.77 0.25 16.93
N PRO A 245 -0.51 -1.01 17.32
CA PRO A 245 0.82 -1.46 17.75
C PRO A 245 1.83 -1.59 16.59
N LYS A 246 1.39 -1.50 15.34
CA LYS A 246 2.23 -1.54 14.13
C LYS A 246 2.04 -0.22 13.38
N LEU A 247 3.10 0.57 13.20
CA LEU A 247 3.03 1.86 12.51
C LEU A 247 4.26 2.12 11.63
N MET A 248 3.98 2.58 10.41
CA MET A 248 4.98 3.11 9.49
C MET A 248 5.35 4.56 9.86
N MET A 249 6.63 4.92 9.74
CA MET A 249 7.05 6.33 9.75
C MET A 249 6.64 7.00 8.42
N LYS A 250 6.37 8.31 8.44
CA LYS A 250 6.01 9.04 7.21
C LYS A 250 7.16 8.95 6.21
N PRO A 251 6.95 8.36 5.02
CA PRO A 251 8.02 8.17 4.06
C PRO A 251 8.41 9.51 3.39
N PRO A 252 9.67 9.69 3.00
CA PRO A 252 10.17 10.86 2.27
C PRO A 252 9.91 10.79 0.76
N ALA A 253 9.45 9.64 0.24
CA ALA A 253 9.10 9.44 -1.16
C ALA A 253 8.01 8.35 -1.28
N ASP A 254 7.60 8.04 -2.51
CA ASP A 254 6.63 6.98 -2.79
C ASP A 254 7.15 5.60 -2.35
N MET A 255 6.25 4.81 -1.75
CA MET A 255 6.51 3.45 -1.27
C MET A 255 6.12 2.38 -2.29
N THR A 256 5.43 2.73 -3.38
CA THR A 256 4.98 1.76 -4.39
C THR A 256 6.13 0.87 -4.85
N GLY A 257 5.92 -0.44 -4.81
CA GLY A 257 6.91 -1.44 -5.22
C GLY A 257 7.96 -1.81 -4.18
N GLY A 258 8.02 -1.10 -3.05
CA GLY A 258 8.95 -1.40 -1.97
C GLY A 258 8.51 -2.56 -1.07
N SER A 259 9.38 -2.94 -0.14
CA SER A 259 9.14 -3.98 0.87
C SER A 259 10.20 -3.96 1.97
N ILE A 260 9.96 -4.73 3.04
CA ILE A 260 10.96 -5.06 4.06
C ILE A 260 11.67 -6.33 3.61
N GLN A 261 12.91 -6.19 3.16
CA GLN A 261 13.68 -7.26 2.50
C GLN A 261 14.48 -8.04 3.55
N LEU A 262 13.79 -8.83 4.38
CA LEU A 262 14.41 -9.49 5.54
C LEU A 262 15.60 -10.38 5.14
N PHE A 263 15.46 -11.16 4.08
CA PHE A 263 16.50 -12.08 3.59
C PHE A 263 16.76 -11.88 2.10
N ASP A 264 18.01 -12.01 1.68
CA ASP A 264 18.34 -12.05 0.26
C ASP A 264 17.71 -13.30 -0.38
N PRO A 265 17.23 -13.23 -1.64
CA PRO A 265 16.79 -14.41 -2.36
C PRO A 265 17.87 -15.47 -2.41
N HIS A 266 17.47 -16.74 -2.34
CA HIS A 266 18.40 -17.84 -2.37
C HIS A 266 18.60 -18.33 -3.81
N TYR A 267 19.85 -18.47 -4.25
CA TYR A 267 20.21 -19.10 -5.50
C TYR A 267 21.03 -20.36 -5.26
N ASP A 268 20.49 -21.51 -5.63
CA ASP A 268 21.23 -22.78 -5.64
C ASP A 268 21.88 -22.98 -7.02
N SER A 269 23.22 -22.88 -7.04
CA SER A 269 24.02 -23.08 -8.25
C SER A 269 23.95 -24.51 -8.82
N GLY A 270 23.71 -25.52 -7.98
CA GLY A 270 23.68 -26.92 -8.40
C GLY A 270 22.43 -27.25 -9.23
N SER A 271 21.27 -26.83 -8.74
CA SER A 271 20.00 -26.96 -9.48
C SER A 271 19.72 -25.79 -10.44
N SER A 272 20.48 -24.70 -10.33
CA SER A 272 20.22 -23.42 -11.00
C SER A 272 18.82 -22.90 -10.65
N THR A 273 18.47 -22.95 -9.37
CA THR A 273 17.15 -22.55 -8.84
C THR A 273 17.24 -21.28 -8.01
N TRP A 274 16.42 -20.30 -8.33
CA TRP A 274 16.26 -19.08 -7.54
C TRP A 274 14.95 -19.14 -6.74
N THR A 275 14.99 -18.77 -5.47
CA THR A 275 13.84 -18.84 -4.56
C THR A 275 13.67 -17.55 -3.76
N LEU A 276 12.44 -17.02 -3.74
CA LEU A 276 12.02 -15.95 -2.85
C LEU A 276 10.57 -16.13 -2.41
N GLY A 277 10.30 -15.88 -1.13
CA GLY A 277 8.96 -15.71 -0.58
C GLY A 277 8.63 -14.25 -0.32
N VAL A 278 7.35 -13.90 -0.37
CA VAL A 278 6.83 -12.59 0.10
C VAL A 278 5.58 -12.84 0.93
N ALA A 279 5.51 -12.25 2.11
CA ALA A 279 4.34 -12.27 2.97
C ALA A 279 3.82 -10.85 3.22
N GLU A 280 2.58 -10.72 3.69
CA GLU A 280 2.03 -9.41 4.05
C GLU A 280 2.76 -8.79 5.26
N GLY A 281 2.93 -9.54 6.34
CA GLY A 281 3.49 -9.04 7.61
C GLY A 281 4.89 -9.58 7.93
N ILE A 282 5.64 -8.83 8.77
CA ILE A 282 6.97 -9.23 9.27
C ILE A 282 6.90 -10.56 10.04
N GLU A 283 5.91 -10.71 10.92
CA GLU A 283 5.68 -11.94 11.69
C GLU A 283 5.45 -13.15 10.76
N ASN A 284 4.66 -12.97 9.71
CA ASN A 284 4.33 -14.03 8.75
C ASN A 284 5.57 -14.42 7.94
N ALA A 285 6.31 -13.43 7.44
CA ALA A 285 7.56 -13.67 6.71
C ALA A 285 8.61 -14.40 7.58
N LEU A 286 8.79 -13.98 8.84
CA LEU A 286 9.69 -14.67 9.77
C LEU A 286 9.22 -16.09 10.08
N SER A 287 7.91 -16.31 10.20
CA SER A 287 7.34 -17.65 10.45
C SER A 287 7.57 -18.59 9.27
N VAL A 288 7.42 -18.10 8.04
CA VAL A 288 7.76 -18.85 6.81
C VAL A 288 9.23 -19.25 6.85
N VAL A 289 10.12 -18.30 7.09
CA VAL A 289 11.56 -18.59 7.11
C VAL A 289 11.90 -19.57 8.24
N GLU A 290 11.32 -19.40 9.43
CA GLU A 290 11.51 -20.29 10.58
C GLU A 290 11.14 -21.74 10.21
N ALA A 291 9.97 -21.93 9.58
CA ALA A 291 9.40 -23.23 9.25
C ALA A 291 10.01 -23.91 8.01
N THR A 292 10.27 -23.17 6.94
CA THR A 292 10.61 -23.74 5.63
C THR A 292 12.03 -23.42 5.19
N SER A 293 12.72 -22.51 5.88
CA SER A 293 13.99 -21.91 5.43
C SER A 293 13.91 -21.17 4.09
N THR A 294 12.72 -20.93 3.55
CA THR A 294 12.52 -20.09 2.37
C THR A 294 12.82 -18.64 2.73
N PRO A 295 13.75 -17.95 2.04
CA PRO A 295 13.99 -16.53 2.29
C PRO A 295 12.72 -15.73 1.99
N CYS A 296 12.28 -14.88 2.91
CA CYS A 296 10.98 -14.23 2.79
C CYS A 296 11.04 -12.74 3.10
N TRP A 297 10.35 -11.93 2.30
CA TRP A 297 10.16 -10.50 2.53
C TRP A 297 8.80 -10.20 3.16
N ALA A 298 8.68 -9.04 3.80
CA ALA A 298 7.41 -8.55 4.31
C ALA A 298 6.96 -7.29 3.56
N ALA A 299 5.78 -7.33 2.97
CA ALA A 299 5.25 -6.24 2.17
C ALA A 299 4.75 -5.05 3.02
N SER A 300 4.34 -5.30 4.27
CA SER A 300 3.76 -4.37 5.27
C SER A 300 2.26 -4.11 5.20
N SER A 301 1.59 -4.42 4.08
CA SER A 301 0.13 -4.38 3.93
C SER A 301 -0.31 -5.09 2.65
N ALA A 302 -1.59 -5.43 2.53
CA ALA A 302 -2.18 -5.97 1.29
C ALA A 302 -1.89 -5.09 0.06
N TRP A 303 -2.00 -3.76 0.17
CA TRP A 303 -1.68 -2.86 -0.94
C TRP A 303 -0.19 -2.90 -1.32
N CYS A 304 0.70 -2.96 -0.33
CA CYS A 304 2.11 -3.11 -0.65
C CYS A 304 2.37 -4.48 -1.29
N LEU A 305 1.70 -5.54 -0.81
CA LEU A 305 1.85 -6.92 -1.28
C LEU A 305 1.55 -7.03 -2.77
N GLU A 306 0.38 -6.55 -3.22
CA GLU A 306 0.05 -6.56 -4.65
C GLU A 306 1.05 -5.75 -5.49
N ASN A 307 1.75 -4.77 -4.88
CA ASN A 307 2.64 -3.86 -5.58
C ASN A 307 4.13 -4.23 -5.49
N VAL A 308 4.57 -5.14 -4.61
CA VAL A 308 6.00 -5.50 -4.39
C VAL A 308 6.75 -5.81 -5.68
N THR A 309 7.92 -5.19 -5.85
CA THR A 309 8.85 -5.48 -6.94
C THR A 309 10.14 -6.09 -6.41
N VAL A 310 10.78 -6.91 -7.23
CA VAL A 310 12.13 -7.43 -6.96
C VAL A 310 13.13 -6.53 -7.70
N PRO A 311 14.09 -5.89 -7.01
CA PRO A 311 15.13 -5.12 -7.67
C PRO A 311 15.96 -5.97 -8.63
N ASP A 312 16.35 -5.41 -9.77
CA ASP A 312 17.07 -6.14 -10.82
C ASP A 312 18.35 -6.84 -10.33
N PHE A 313 19.06 -6.25 -9.36
CA PHE A 313 20.29 -6.83 -8.82
C PHE A 313 20.06 -8.04 -7.90
N LEU A 314 18.82 -8.30 -7.49
CA LEU A 314 18.40 -9.47 -6.71
C LEU A 314 17.73 -10.55 -7.56
N LEU A 315 17.46 -10.26 -8.83
CA LEU A 315 16.95 -11.24 -9.78
C LEU A 315 18.03 -12.25 -10.18
N PRO A 316 17.65 -13.48 -10.58
CA PRO A 316 18.61 -14.51 -10.95
C PRO A 316 19.34 -14.22 -12.26
N PRO A 317 20.47 -14.90 -12.51
CA PRO A 317 21.17 -14.81 -13.79
C PRO A 317 20.29 -15.30 -14.96
N PRO A 318 20.57 -14.87 -16.21
CA PRO A 318 19.73 -15.19 -17.37
C PRO A 318 19.56 -16.69 -17.67
N ASP A 319 20.50 -17.52 -17.24
CA ASP A 319 20.55 -18.97 -17.48
C ASP A 319 19.92 -19.81 -16.36
N VAL A 320 19.22 -19.16 -15.41
CA VAL A 320 18.48 -19.84 -14.35
C VAL A 320 17.51 -20.87 -14.92
N LYS A 321 17.52 -22.09 -14.35
CA LYS A 321 16.65 -23.17 -14.82
C LYS A 321 15.28 -23.15 -14.16
N SER A 322 15.21 -22.74 -12.89
CA SER A 322 13.95 -22.72 -12.13
C SER A 322 13.84 -21.46 -11.27
N ILE A 323 12.65 -20.87 -11.24
CA ILE A 323 12.33 -19.70 -10.42
C ILE A 323 11.12 -20.04 -9.56
N ASN A 324 11.34 -20.06 -8.24
CA ASN A 324 10.32 -20.28 -7.22
C ASN A 324 9.99 -18.95 -6.56
N PHE A 325 8.76 -18.47 -6.74
CA PHE A 325 8.27 -17.23 -6.14
C PHE A 325 6.99 -17.53 -5.34
N TYR A 326 7.11 -17.51 -4.01
CA TYR A 326 6.02 -17.91 -3.12
C TYR A 326 5.37 -16.70 -2.46
N ILE A 327 4.05 -16.65 -2.46
CA ILE A 327 3.28 -15.53 -1.93
C ILE A 327 2.43 -16.03 -0.77
N TRP A 328 2.68 -15.51 0.42
CA TRP A 328 2.00 -15.90 1.65
C TRP A 328 0.97 -14.82 2.01
N ALA A 329 -0.28 -15.08 1.63
CA ALA A 329 -1.40 -14.19 1.90
C ALA A 329 -1.78 -14.22 3.38
N ASP A 330 -2.27 -13.09 3.90
CA ASP A 330 -2.90 -13.09 5.22
C ASP A 330 -4.27 -13.77 5.17
N LYS A 331 -4.67 -14.40 6.27
CA LYS A 331 -5.98 -15.07 6.39
C LYS A 331 -7.02 -14.05 6.83
N ASP A 332 -7.49 -13.27 5.88
CA ASP A 332 -8.54 -12.29 6.13
C ASP A 332 -9.94 -12.91 6.15
N ILE A 333 -10.74 -12.50 7.12
CA ILE A 333 -12.19 -12.72 7.08
C ILE A 333 -12.76 -11.85 5.96
N ALA A 334 -13.60 -12.43 5.13
CA ALA A 334 -14.28 -11.69 4.07
C ALA A 334 -15.01 -10.47 4.66
N ASN A 335 -14.83 -9.30 4.05
CA ASN A 335 -15.59 -8.12 4.44
C ASN A 335 -17.09 -8.30 4.11
N SER A 336 -17.92 -7.32 4.44
CA SER A 336 -19.37 -7.37 4.16
C SER A 336 -19.74 -7.52 2.68
N GLN A 337 -18.78 -7.39 1.76
CA GLN A 337 -18.94 -7.56 0.31
C GLN A 337 -18.34 -8.89 -0.20
N GLY A 338 -17.83 -9.75 0.68
CA GLY A 338 -17.21 -11.03 0.30
C GLY A 338 -15.72 -10.93 -0.07
N THR A 339 -15.13 -9.74 -0.04
CA THR A 339 -13.73 -9.48 -0.43
C THR A 339 -12.78 -9.92 0.67
N ARG A 340 -11.69 -10.60 0.29
CA ARG A 340 -10.58 -10.96 1.18
C ARG A 340 -9.32 -10.23 0.70
N ALA A 341 -8.96 -9.13 1.35
CA ALA A 341 -7.97 -8.19 0.84
C ALA A 341 -6.58 -8.84 0.66
N GLY A 342 -6.12 -9.64 1.62
CA GLY A 342 -4.83 -10.33 1.57
C GLY A 342 -4.73 -11.33 0.41
N ILE A 343 -5.73 -12.20 0.22
CA ILE A 343 -5.71 -13.21 -0.86
C ILE A 343 -5.83 -12.57 -2.24
N GLU A 344 -6.68 -11.55 -2.40
CA GLU A 344 -6.82 -10.84 -3.67
C GLU A 344 -5.55 -10.09 -4.04
N ALA A 345 -4.90 -9.45 -3.05
CA ALA A 345 -3.60 -8.81 -3.26
C ALA A 345 -2.52 -9.82 -3.68
N ALA A 346 -2.49 -11.00 -3.04
CA ALA A 346 -1.58 -12.07 -3.38
C ALA A 346 -1.81 -12.62 -4.81
N GLN A 347 -3.07 -12.78 -5.22
CA GLN A 347 -3.43 -13.22 -6.58
C GLN A 347 -3.03 -12.18 -7.64
N ARG A 348 -3.19 -10.89 -7.35
CA ARG A 348 -2.72 -9.81 -8.24
C ARG A 348 -1.20 -9.80 -8.35
N LEU A 349 -0.48 -9.97 -7.24
CA LEU A 349 0.98 -10.13 -7.26
C LEU A 349 1.38 -11.35 -8.09
N GLN A 350 0.73 -12.50 -7.89
CA GLN A 350 0.99 -13.73 -8.64
C GLN A 350 0.87 -13.47 -10.14
N SER A 351 -0.25 -12.88 -10.57
CA SER A 351 -0.53 -12.63 -11.98
C SER A 351 0.53 -11.73 -12.62
N ARG A 352 0.92 -10.65 -11.93
CA ARG A 352 1.99 -9.75 -12.39
C ARG A 352 3.36 -10.44 -12.44
N MET A 353 3.69 -11.24 -11.44
CA MET A 353 4.99 -11.92 -11.38
C MET A 353 5.12 -13.04 -12.42
N VAL A 354 4.02 -13.75 -12.72
CA VAL A 354 3.95 -14.71 -13.83
C VAL A 354 4.30 -14.00 -15.14
N GLU A 355 3.62 -12.90 -15.47
CA GLU A 355 3.86 -12.16 -16.72
C GLU A 355 5.29 -11.61 -16.78
N PHE A 356 5.74 -10.96 -15.71
CA PHE A 356 7.06 -10.36 -15.63
C PHE A 356 8.18 -11.40 -15.80
N LEU A 357 8.12 -12.51 -15.04
CA LEU A 357 9.16 -13.54 -15.06
C LEU A 357 9.13 -14.35 -16.36
N ALA A 358 7.96 -14.68 -16.91
CA ALA A 358 7.85 -15.38 -18.19
C ALA A 358 8.46 -14.57 -19.35
N LYS A 359 8.24 -13.26 -19.34
CA LYS A 359 8.85 -12.36 -20.33
C LYS A 359 10.36 -12.25 -20.18
N ARG A 360 10.85 -12.19 -18.93
CA ARG A 360 12.27 -11.99 -18.61
C ARG A 360 13.09 -13.28 -18.76
N TYR A 361 12.49 -14.43 -18.46
CA TYR A 361 13.13 -15.75 -18.37
C TYR A 361 12.30 -16.82 -19.10
N PRO A 362 12.18 -16.75 -20.44
CA PRO A 362 11.26 -17.60 -21.21
C PRO A 362 11.62 -19.09 -21.22
N ALA A 363 12.87 -19.43 -20.90
CA ALA A 363 13.36 -20.82 -20.88
C ALA A 363 13.33 -21.46 -19.48
N SER A 364 13.03 -20.67 -18.44
CA SER A 364 13.05 -21.15 -17.05
C SER A 364 11.72 -21.78 -16.66
N LYS A 365 11.77 -22.83 -15.85
CA LYS A 365 10.58 -23.36 -15.18
C LYS A 365 10.14 -22.37 -14.10
N LEU A 366 8.90 -21.90 -14.18
CA LEU A 366 8.35 -20.94 -13.22
C LEU A 366 7.37 -21.62 -12.27
N THR A 367 7.58 -21.44 -10.97
CA THR A 367 6.67 -21.85 -9.90
C THR A 367 6.30 -20.59 -9.11
N ILE A 368 5.14 -19.99 -9.42
CA ILE A 368 4.60 -18.84 -8.70
C ILE A 368 3.31 -19.26 -7.99
N GLU A 369 3.37 -19.44 -6.68
CA GLU A 369 2.28 -20.02 -5.90
C GLU A 369 1.83 -19.09 -4.78
N VAL A 370 0.51 -19.06 -4.56
CA VAL A 370 -0.12 -18.35 -3.46
C VAL A 370 -0.50 -19.36 -2.39
N PHE A 371 -0.05 -19.13 -1.17
CA PHE A 371 -0.40 -19.91 0.01
C PHE A 371 -1.31 -19.10 0.92
N GLU A 372 -2.39 -19.73 1.38
CA GLU A 372 -3.25 -19.24 2.45
C GLU A 372 -3.05 -20.16 3.67
N PRO A 373 -2.37 -19.70 4.73
CA PRO A 373 -2.12 -20.53 5.89
C PRO A 373 -3.42 -20.85 6.63
N ALA A 374 -3.63 -22.11 7.01
CA ALA A 374 -4.76 -22.55 7.82
C ALA A 374 -4.63 -22.15 9.32
N GLY A 375 -4.80 -20.87 9.66
CA GLY A 375 -4.84 -20.40 11.07
C GLY A 375 -4.68 -18.87 11.20
N ASN A 376 -5.12 -18.28 12.33
CA ASN A 376 -4.92 -16.84 12.57
C ASN A 376 -3.54 -16.58 13.18
N ASP A 377 -2.71 -15.77 12.50
CA ASP A 377 -1.64 -14.83 12.91
C ASP A 377 -0.67 -15.11 14.08
N SER A 378 -0.87 -16.14 14.89
CA SER A 378 -0.19 -16.31 16.17
C SER A 378 0.46 -17.68 16.36
N ASN A 379 0.10 -18.69 15.56
CA ASN A 379 0.61 -20.07 15.67
C ASN A 379 0.91 -20.71 14.31
N LEU A 380 1.43 -19.93 13.35
CA LEU A 380 1.73 -20.36 11.98
C LEU A 380 2.64 -21.60 11.91
N LEU A 381 3.53 -21.83 12.89
CA LEU A 381 4.42 -22.99 12.93
C LEU A 381 3.71 -24.34 12.98
N ILE A 382 2.58 -24.47 13.68
CA ILE A 382 1.79 -25.72 13.70
C ILE A 382 1.12 -26.00 12.36
N VAL A 383 0.80 -24.95 11.61
CA VAL A 383 0.09 -25.05 10.33
C VAL A 383 1.03 -25.49 9.21
N PHE A 384 2.28 -25.03 9.22
CA PHE A 384 3.30 -25.44 8.25
C PHE A 384 3.61 -26.94 8.30
N TYR A 385 3.47 -27.59 9.47
CA TYR A 385 3.64 -29.04 9.61
C TYR A 385 2.64 -29.86 8.80
N VAL A 386 1.41 -29.34 8.57
CA VAL A 386 0.32 -30.09 7.95
C VAL A 386 0.21 -29.84 6.44
N GLN A 387 0.65 -28.69 5.94
CA GLN A 387 0.43 -28.30 4.53
C GLN A 387 1.62 -28.58 3.59
N ILE A 388 2.85 -28.73 4.11
CA ILE A 388 4.06 -28.87 3.29
C ILE A 388 4.60 -30.31 3.28
N MET A 389 4.29 -31.12 4.30
CA MET A 389 4.73 -32.52 4.33
C MET A 389 3.71 -33.45 3.64
N PRO A 390 4.15 -34.44 2.85
CA PRO A 390 3.27 -35.49 2.34
C PRO A 390 2.55 -36.20 3.51
N ASP A 391 1.28 -36.58 3.29
CA ASP A 391 0.40 -37.17 4.33
C ASP A 391 1.04 -38.31 5.14
N ASP A 392 1.94 -39.08 4.52
CA ASP A 392 2.66 -40.20 5.14
C ASP A 392 3.59 -39.78 6.30
N PHE A 393 4.11 -38.56 6.28
CA PHE A 393 5.00 -38.04 7.33
C PHE A 393 4.22 -37.48 8.53
N VAL A 394 3.02 -36.93 8.30
CA VAL A 394 2.14 -36.41 9.35
C VAL A 394 1.62 -37.56 10.23
N MET A 395 1.34 -38.73 9.64
CA MET A 395 0.87 -39.90 10.39
C MET A 395 1.92 -40.52 11.32
N GLN A 396 3.23 -40.34 11.09
CA GLN A 396 4.27 -40.89 11.96
C GLN A 396 4.50 -40.08 13.24
N LEU A 397 4.19 -38.78 13.24
CA LEU A 397 4.34 -37.91 14.42
C LEU A 397 3.25 -38.12 15.48
N HIS A 398 2.13 -38.77 15.14
CA HIS A 398 1.05 -39.11 16.08
C HIS A 398 1.29 -40.42 16.88
N ARG A 399 2.48 -41.03 16.79
CA ARG A 399 2.81 -42.28 17.49
C ARG A 399 3.79 -42.16 18.68
N PHE A 400 4.09 -40.96 19.17
CA PHE A 400 4.93 -40.79 20.36
C PHE A 400 4.38 -39.75 21.33
#